data_AF-A0AAP9Y2M8-F1
#
_entry.id   AF-A0AAP9Y2M8-F1
#
_cell.length_a   1.000
_cell.length_b   1.000
_cell.length_c   1.000
_cell.angle_alpha   90.00
_cell.angle_beta   90.00
_cell.angle_gamma   90.00
#
_symmetry.space_group_name_H-M   'P 1'
#
loop_
_entity.id
_entity.type
_entity.pdbx_description
1 polymer ?
#
loop_
_entity_poly.entity_id
_entity_poly.type
_entity_poly.pdbx_seq_one_letter_code
_entity_poly.pdbx_strand_id
1 'polypeptide(L)' 'MIDCTPQTLNDWVKRDEIDNGERHGLTTNERERLKALERENKELRKTNEILKLVRALFSQAELDRRFKP' A
#
# COMPACT_ATOMS: atom_id res chain seq x y z
N MET A 1 -13.19 35.74 -15.22
CA MET A 1 -13.61 34.48 -15.87
C MET A 1 -12.89 33.37 -15.14
N ILE A 2 -13.61 32.37 -14.61
CA ILE A 2 -12.96 31.22 -14.01
C ILE A 2 -12.44 30.37 -15.17
N ASP A 3 -11.13 30.22 -15.26
CA ASP A 3 -10.45 29.47 -16.34
C ASP A 3 -10.53 27.96 -16.07
N CYS A 4 -11.74 27.44 -15.91
CA CYS A 4 -11.98 26.00 -15.74
C CYS A 4 -12.97 25.51 -16.78
N THR A 5 -12.69 24.36 -17.38
CA THR A 5 -13.66 23.71 -18.26
C THR A 5 -14.88 23.25 -17.44
N PRO A 6 -16.11 23.29 -17.98
CA PRO A 6 -17.31 22.82 -17.29
C PRO A 6 -17.20 21.37 -16.79
N GLN A 7 -16.40 20.57 -17.48
CA GLN A 7 -16.16 19.17 -17.15
C GLN A 7 -15.33 19.01 -15.88
N THR A 8 -14.27 19.81 -15.71
CA THR A 8 -13.47 19.84 -14.48
C THR A 8 -14.30 20.21 -13.27
N LEU A 9 -15.19 21.20 -13.42
CA LEU A 9 -16.11 21.61 -12.35
C LEU A 9 -17.07 20.47 -11.99
N ASN A 10 -17.63 19.78 -12.99
CA ASN A 10 -18.53 18.66 -12.77
C ASN A 10 -17.84 17.51 -12.02
N ASP A 11 -16.58 17.21 -12.36
CA ASP A 11 -15.81 16.17 -11.67
C ASP A 11 -15.50 16.54 -10.22
N TRP A 12 -15.30 17.82 -9.92
CA TRP A 12 -15.13 18.30 -8.54
C TRP A 12 -16.40 18.15 -7.73
N VAL A 13 -17.56 18.51 -8.30
CA VAL A 13 -18.85 18.30 -7.65
C VAL A 13 -19.08 16.83 -7.36
N LYS A 14 -18.84 15.93 -8.33
CA LYS A 14 -18.95 14.48 -8.11
C LYS A 14 -18.02 13.97 -7.02
N ARG A 15 -16.80 14.52 -6.94
CA ARG A 15 -15.83 14.16 -5.91
C ARG A 15 -16.36 14.56 -4.53
N ASP A 16 -16.90 15.77 -4.43
CA ASP A 16 -17.49 16.31 -3.21
C ASP A 16 -18.72 15.51 -2.76
N GLU A 17 -19.63 15.15 -3.68
CA GLU A 17 -20.77 14.26 -3.38
C GLU A 17 -20.31 12.91 -2.81
N ILE A 18 -19.20 12.35 -3.33
CA ILE A 18 -18.63 11.09 -2.82
C ILE A 18 -18.00 11.31 -1.44
N ASP A 19 -17.26 12.39 -1.26
CA ASP A 19 -16.58 12.72 0.00
C ASP A 19 -17.58 13.01 1.13
N ASN A 20 -18.76 13.56 0.81
CA ASN A 20 -19.87 13.78 1.74
C ASN A 20 -20.80 12.55 1.90
N GLY A 21 -20.59 11.47 1.14
CA GLY A 21 -21.40 10.26 1.20
C GLY A 21 -22.78 10.37 0.54
N GLU A 22 -23.04 11.45 -0.20
CA GLU A 22 -24.25 11.65 -1.01
C GLU A 22 -24.23 10.78 -2.26
N ARG A 23 -23.04 10.35 -2.68
CA ARG A 23 -22.82 9.47 -3.82
C ARG A 23 -21.93 8.29 -3.45
N HIS A 24 -22.27 7.11 -3.95
CA HIS A 24 -21.45 5.92 -3.77
C HIS A 24 -20.07 6.07 -4.43
N GLY A 25 -19.02 5.81 -3.67
CA GLY A 25 -17.63 5.80 -4.15
C GLY A 25 -16.65 5.76 -2.98
N LEU A 26 -15.37 5.55 -3.29
CA LEU A 26 -14.30 5.75 -2.32
C LEU A 26 -14.02 7.24 -2.18
N THR A 27 -14.15 7.73 -0.95
CA THR A 27 -13.75 9.07 -0.57
C THR A 27 -12.27 9.27 -0.86
N THR A 28 -11.87 10.53 -1.02
CA THR A 28 -10.49 10.94 -1.23
C THR A 28 -9.60 10.42 -0.10
N ASN A 29 -10.05 10.52 1.15
CA ASN A 29 -9.33 10.03 2.33
C ASN A 29 -9.16 8.50 2.33
N GLU A 30 -10.23 7.74 2.04
CA GLU A 30 -10.12 6.27 1.93
C GLU A 30 -9.14 5.87 0.83
N ARG A 31 -9.17 6.57 -0.30
CA ARG A 31 -8.26 6.31 -1.43
C ARG A 31 -6.80 6.59 -1.07
N GLU A 32 -6.54 7.64 -0.29
CA GLU A 32 -5.20 7.96 0.23
C GLU A 32 -4.73 6.92 1.25
N ARG A 33 -5.61 6.52 2.17
CA ARG A 33 -5.31 5.48 3.17
C ARG A 33 -5.01 4.14 2.51
N LEU A 34 -5.78 3.73 1.51
CA LEU A 34 -5.52 2.51 0.75
C LEU A 34 -4.12 2.55 0.11
N LYS A 35 -3.77 3.66 -0.57
CA LYS A 35 -2.43 3.82 -1.15
C LYS A 35 -1.31 3.75 -0.11
N ALA A 36 -1.52 4.34 1.08
CA ALA A 36 -0.55 4.27 2.16
C ALA A 36 -0.37 2.82 2.66
N LEU A 37 -1.48 2.11 2.87
CA LEU A 37 -1.48 0.71 3.29
C LEU A 37 -0.84 -0.21 2.25
N GLU A 38 -1.10 0.00 0.96
CA GLU A 38 -0.48 -0.79 -0.11
C GLU A 38 1.05 -0.62 -0.13
N ARG A 39 1.54 0.61 0.08
CA ARG A 39 2.99 0.88 0.20
C ARG A 39 3.58 0.21 1.42
N GLU A 40 2.94 0.34 2.58
CA GLU A 40 3.41 -0.30 3.81
C GLU A 40 3.44 -1.83 3.65
N ASN A 41 2.38 -2.42 3.10
CA ASN A 41 2.31 -3.87 2.88
C ASN A 41 3.43 -4.36 1.96
N LYS A 42 3.77 -3.58 0.92
CA LYS A 42 4.87 -3.90 0.00
C LYS A 42 6.21 -3.93 0.73
N GLU A 43 6.50 -2.93 1.56
CA GLU A 43 7.73 -2.90 2.35
C GLU A 43 7.78 -4.00 3.41
N LEU A 44 6.67 -4.27 4.10
CA LEU A 44 6.57 -5.37 5.06
C LEU A 44 6.81 -6.73 4.40
N ARG A 45 6.28 -6.94 3.18
CA ARG A 45 6.55 -8.17 2.41
C ARG A 45 8.03 -8.29 2.07
N LYS A 46 8.66 -7.21 1.59
CA LYS A 46 10.09 -7.20 1.27
C LYS A 46 10.95 -7.55 2.49
N THR A 47 10.67 -6.94 3.64
CA THR A 47 11.36 -7.24 4.90
C THR A 47 11.14 -8.68 5.33
N ASN A 48 9.91 -9.18 5.24
CA ASN A 48 9.62 -10.57 5.57
C ASN A 48 10.38 -11.57 4.70
N GLU A 49 10.55 -11.31 3.41
CA GLU A 49 11.35 -12.17 2.54
C GLU A 49 12.84 -12.17 2.93
N ILE A 50 13.40 -11.01 3.27
CA ILE A 50 14.78 -10.94 3.79
C ILE A 50 14.90 -11.76 5.07
N LEU A 51 13.96 -11.62 6.01
CA LEU A 51 13.98 -12.37 7.27
C LEU A 51 13.88 -13.89 7.05
N LYS A 52 13.07 -14.34 6.08
CA LYS A 52 12.99 -15.75 5.72
C LYS A 52 14.32 -16.27 5.17
N LEU A 53 14.96 -15.53 4.26
CA LEU A 53 16.26 -15.89 3.72
C LEU A 53 17.32 -15.98 4.81
N VAL A 54 17.37 -14.98 5.69
CA VAL A 54 18.29 -14.94 6.82
C VAL A 54 18.08 -16.15 7.74
N ARG A 55 16.83 -16.48 8.09
CA ARG A 55 16.49 -17.67 8.87
C ARG A 55 16.99 -18.95 8.21
N ALA A 56 16.75 -19.12 6.91
CA ALA A 56 17.20 -20.29 6.16
C ALA A 56 18.73 -20.43 6.17
N LEU A 57 19.45 -19.32 5.96
CA LEU A 57 20.91 -19.30 6.00
C LEU A 57 21.45 -19.68 7.39
N PHE A 58 20.87 -19.13 8.46
CA PHE A 58 21.26 -19.48 9.82
C PHE A 58 20.99 -20.95 10.13
N SER A 59 19.81 -21.46 9.79
CA SER A 59 19.50 -22.89 10.00
C SER A 59 20.47 -23.80 9.25
N GLN A 60 20.85 -23.45 8.01
CA GLN A 60 21.85 -24.21 7.26
C GLN A 60 23.23 -24.17 7.93
N ALA A 61 23.68 -23.00 8.40
CA ALA A 61 24.96 -22.87 9.09
C ALA A 61 25.00 -23.63 10.42
N GLU A 62 23.88 -23.67 11.15
CA GLU A 62 23.74 -24.47 12.38
C GLU A 62 23.83 -25.97 12.10
N LEU A 63 23.21 -26.44 11.01
CA LEU A 63 23.33 -27.83 10.57
C LEU A 63 24.78 -28.16 10.18
N ASP A 64 25.43 -27.32 9.38
CA ASP A 64 26.81 -27.51 8.94
C ASP A 64 27.79 -27.65 10.13
N ARG A 65 27.60 -26.83 11.17
CA ARG A 65 28.40 -26.91 12.41
C ARG A 65 28.17 -28.20 13.19
N ARG A 66 26.94 -28.73 13.20
CA ARG A 66 26.61 -29.98 13.92
C ARG A 66 27.14 -31.22 13.24
N PHE A 67 27.31 -31.20 11.92
CA PHE A 67 27.72 -32.35 11.11
C PHE A 67 29.19 -32.30 10.67
N LYS A 68 29.98 -31.34 11.16
CA LYS A 68 31.42 -31.32 10.98
C LYS A 68 32.07 -32.26 12.01
N PRO A 69 32.93 -33.22 11.59
CA PRO A 69 33.56 -34.20 12.49
C PRO A 69 34.51 -33.57 13.52
#